data_AF-A0AA39VT37-F1
#
_entry.id   AF-A0AA39VT37-F1
#
_cell.length_a   1.000
_cell.length_b   1.000
_cell.length_c   1.000
_cell.angle_alpha   90.00
_cell.angle_beta   90.00
_cell.angle_gamma   90.00
#
_symmetry.space_group_name_H-M   'P 1'
#
loop_
_entity.id
_entity.type
_entity.pdbx_description
1 polymer ?
#
loop_
_entity_poly.entity_id
_entity_poly.type
_entity_poly.pdbx_seq_one_letter_code
_entity_poly.pdbx_strand_id
1 'polypeptide(L)'
;MGRLRHRNLVQLRGYCRRKGELLLVYDYMPNGSLDKILYGSMRPNLNWFQRIRIIRGVACGLLYLHEEWEQVVLHRDIKPANVLLDANLNGKLGDFGLARLYDHGSNPQTTNLVGTIGYLAPELLRSGKATTSSDVFSFGAFMLEVACGRRPMEPGGIDLVDRVIECWKKGSILDAGDPRLEGIFSEEQMELILKLGFVCSHPNPAIRPSMRQVMQYLDGDAKFPDISPDSNVMGAFTESNEASDTTAKDSSLFESSSSQTVRSSSRNFPKLRIQV
;
A
#
# COMPACT_ATOMS: atom_id res chain seq x y z
N MET A 1 14.01 -8.63 7.18
CA MET A 1 13.05 -8.07 8.16
C MET A 1 13.71 -7.37 9.34
N GLY A 2 14.53 -8.02 10.18
CA GLY A 2 15.10 -7.36 11.38
C GLY A 2 16.00 -6.13 11.15
N ARG A 3 16.41 -5.86 9.90
CA ARG A 3 17.18 -4.66 9.52
C ARG A 3 16.30 -3.48 9.06
N LEU A 4 15.01 -3.70 8.78
CA LEU A 4 14.09 -2.63 8.40
C LEU A 4 13.93 -1.69 9.60
N ARG A 5 14.19 -0.41 9.38
CA ARG A 5 14.09 0.64 10.38
C ARG A 5 13.51 1.89 9.76
N HIS A 6 12.27 2.19 10.10
CA HIS A 6 11.61 3.39 9.62
C HIS A 6 10.54 3.82 10.63
N ARG A 7 10.35 5.13 10.80
CA ARG A 7 9.45 5.70 11.83
C ARG A 7 7.98 5.29 11.64
N ASN A 8 7.60 4.93 10.41
CA ASN A 8 6.25 4.49 10.06
C ASN A 8 6.09 2.98 9.90
N LEU A 9 7.07 2.19 10.35
CA LEU A 9 6.95 0.74 10.44
C LEU A 9 6.96 0.30 11.90
N VAL A 10 6.27 -0.79 12.21
CA VAL A 10 6.33 -1.42 13.54
C VAL A 10 7.68 -2.11 13.68
N GLN A 11 8.51 -1.65 14.61
CA GLN A 11 9.90 -2.12 14.74
C GLN A 11 9.93 -3.51 15.36
N LEU A 12 10.49 -4.49 14.63
CA LEU A 12 10.88 -5.77 15.19
C LEU A 12 12.11 -5.57 16.10
N ARG A 13 11.98 -5.94 17.38
CA ARG A 13 13.03 -5.87 18.40
C ARG A 13 13.80 -7.18 18.53
N GLY A 14 13.15 -8.31 18.29
CA GLY A 14 13.78 -9.62 18.40
C GLY A 14 12.87 -10.75 17.96
N TYR A 15 13.40 -11.95 17.96
CA TYR A 15 12.65 -13.17 17.72
C TYR A 15 13.16 -14.28 18.63
N CYS A 16 12.30 -15.25 18.93
CA CYS A 16 12.66 -16.47 19.63
C CYS A 16 12.18 -17.67 18.83
N ARG A 17 13.04 -18.66 18.64
CA ARG A 17 12.67 -19.94 18.02
C ARG A 17 12.95 -21.08 18.99
N ARG A 18 11.91 -21.72 19.51
CA ARG A 18 12.03 -22.80 20.49
C ARG A 18 10.94 -23.83 20.28
N LYS A 19 11.29 -25.13 20.34
CA LYS A 19 10.34 -26.26 20.23
C LYS A 19 9.39 -26.19 19.02
N GLY A 20 9.88 -25.69 17.88
CA GLY A 20 9.09 -25.56 16.66
C GLY A 20 8.25 -24.28 16.57
N GLU A 21 8.19 -23.47 17.63
CA GLU A 21 7.50 -22.19 17.65
C GLU A 21 8.44 -21.05 17.27
N LEU A 22 7.91 -20.06 16.56
CA LEU A 22 8.57 -18.80 16.24
C LEU A 22 7.77 -17.66 16.86
N LEU A 23 8.38 -16.95 17.80
CA LEU A 23 7.84 -15.77 18.45
C LEU A 23 8.58 -14.54 17.92
N LEU A 24 7.84 -13.46 17.70
CA LEU A 24 8.36 -12.18 17.22
C LEU A 24 8.03 -11.11 18.26
N VAL A 25 9.02 -10.28 18.61
CA VAL A 25 8.89 -9.22 19.61
C VAL A 25 8.95 -7.88 18.89
N TYR A 26 7.92 -7.08 19.04
CA TYR A 26 7.78 -5.77 18.41
C TYR A 26 7.67 -4.66 19.46
N ASP A 27 7.86 -3.41 19.03
CA ASP A 27 7.41 -2.26 19.81
C ASP A 27 5.91 -2.33 20.09
N TYR A 28 5.53 -2.06 21.34
CA TYR A 28 4.13 -2.02 21.74
C TYR A 28 3.41 -0.77 21.22
N MET A 29 2.20 -0.97 20.70
CA MET A 29 1.36 0.08 20.11
C MET A 29 0.09 0.23 20.96
N PRO A 30 0.03 1.22 21.88
CA PRO A 30 -0.98 1.26 22.94
C PRO A 30 -2.41 1.49 22.42
N ASN A 31 -2.55 2.10 21.25
CA ASN A 31 -3.86 2.38 20.65
C ASN A 31 -4.35 1.27 19.71
N GLY A 32 -3.62 0.15 19.63
CA GLY A 32 -4.01 -1.02 18.85
C GLY A 32 -4.00 -0.73 17.34
N SER A 33 -4.83 -1.47 16.60
CA SER A 33 -4.96 -1.39 15.15
C SER A 33 -6.00 -0.36 14.70
N LEU A 34 -5.78 0.23 13.53
CA LEU A 34 -6.62 1.30 12.99
C LEU A 34 -8.06 0.86 12.72
N ASP A 35 -8.27 -0.39 12.28
CA ASP A 35 -9.60 -0.94 12.03
C ASP A 35 -10.51 -0.88 13.26
N LYS A 36 -9.95 -1.10 14.46
CA LYS A 36 -10.70 -1.01 15.72
C LYS A 36 -11.18 0.39 16.02
N ILE A 37 -10.46 1.42 15.58
CA ILE A 37 -10.89 2.82 15.75
C ILE A 37 -11.81 3.24 14.61
N LEU A 38 -11.57 2.79 13.37
CA LEU A 38 -12.43 3.10 12.24
C LEU A 38 -13.83 2.49 12.36
N TYR A 39 -13.97 1.29 12.94
CA TYR A 39 -15.26 0.59 13.04
C TYR A 39 -15.79 0.45 14.47
N GLY A 40 -14.96 0.71 15.47
CA GLY A 40 -15.35 0.56 16.85
C GLY A 40 -16.34 1.64 17.31
N SER A 41 -17.03 1.32 18.39
CA SER A 41 -17.83 2.27 19.19
C SER A 41 -16.98 3.09 20.16
N MET A 42 -15.66 2.86 20.20
CA MET A 42 -14.73 3.58 21.07
C MET A 42 -14.56 5.03 20.62
N ARG A 43 -14.82 5.96 21.55
CA ARG A 43 -14.57 7.39 21.40
C ARG A 43 -13.27 7.80 22.07
N PRO A 44 -12.57 8.83 21.58
CA PRO A 44 -12.92 9.66 20.43
C PRO A 44 -12.58 9.01 19.07
N ASN A 45 -13.39 9.31 18.05
CA ASN A 45 -13.08 8.97 16.65
C ASN A 45 -11.87 9.75 16.16
N LEU A 46 -11.18 9.23 15.14
CA LEU A 46 -10.12 9.98 14.47
C LEU A 46 -10.70 11.17 13.71
N ASN A 47 -10.22 12.37 14.02
CA ASN A 47 -10.51 13.56 13.23
C ASN A 47 -9.79 13.50 11.86
N TRP A 48 -10.15 14.42 10.96
CA TRP A 48 -9.60 14.44 9.61
C TRP A 48 -8.07 14.56 9.58
N PHE A 49 -7.49 15.44 10.40
CA PHE A 49 -6.04 15.63 10.47
C PHE A 49 -5.30 14.34 10.88
N GLN A 50 -5.83 13.60 11.85
CA GLN A 50 -5.27 12.33 12.27
C GLN A 50 -5.34 11.28 11.16
N ARG A 51 -6.46 11.22 10.41
CA ARG A 51 -6.63 10.31 9.26
C ARG A 51 -5.60 10.59 8.17
N ILE A 52 -5.42 11.85 7.77
CA ILE A 52 -4.41 12.26 6.78
C ILE A 52 -3.00 11.92 7.26
N ARG A 53 -2.69 12.18 8.53
CA ARG A 53 -1.38 11.85 9.10
C ARG A 53 -1.10 10.33 9.08
N ILE A 54 -2.12 9.51 9.32
CA ILE A 54 -2.02 8.06 9.23
C ILE A 54 -1.79 7.62 7.78
N ILE A 55 -2.56 8.14 6.82
CA ILE A 55 -2.40 7.85 5.38
C ILE A 55 -0.98 8.19 4.93
N ARG A 56 -0.50 9.41 5.23
CA ARG A 56 0.86 9.86 4.90
C ARG A 56 1.93 9.00 5.57
N GLY A 57 1.70 8.60 6.82
CA GLY A 57 2.61 7.70 7.54
C GLY A 57 2.76 6.36 6.84
N VAL A 58 1.64 5.72 6.47
CA VAL A 58 1.66 4.43 5.75
C VAL A 58 2.29 4.59 4.37
N ALA A 59 1.97 5.66 3.63
CA ALA A 59 2.58 5.95 2.34
C ALA A 59 4.11 6.09 2.43
N CYS A 60 4.59 6.83 3.43
CA CYS A 60 6.02 7.00 3.70
C CYS A 60 6.70 5.67 4.06
N GLY A 61 6.02 4.82 4.86
CA GLY A 61 6.49 3.47 5.14
C GLY A 61 6.60 2.59 3.89
N LEU A 62 5.62 2.67 2.99
CA LEU A 62 5.63 1.91 1.73
C LEU A 62 6.66 2.42 0.74
N LEU A 63 6.85 3.74 0.62
CA LEU A 63 7.93 4.33 -0.18
C LEU A 63 9.29 3.78 0.26
N TYR A 64 9.55 3.77 1.57
CA TYR A 64 10.79 3.20 2.11
C TYR A 64 10.96 1.72 1.73
N LEU A 65 9.89 0.92 1.84
CA LEU A 65 9.92 -0.51 1.52
C LEU A 65 10.12 -0.77 0.01
N HIS A 66 9.55 0.07 -0.85
CA HIS A 66 9.56 -0.13 -2.30
C HIS A 66 10.82 0.42 -2.98
N GLU A 67 11.38 1.52 -2.47
CA GLU A 67 12.36 2.30 -3.23
C GLU A 67 13.62 2.72 -2.43
N GLU A 68 13.56 2.84 -1.10
CA GLU A 68 14.65 3.47 -0.33
C GLU A 68 15.47 2.47 0.50
N TRP A 69 15.04 1.21 0.57
CA TRP A 69 15.77 0.15 1.24
C TRP A 69 16.72 -0.60 0.29
N GLU A 70 17.63 -1.41 0.83
CA GLU A 70 18.60 -2.23 0.06
C GLU A 70 17.92 -3.18 -0.95
N GLN A 71 16.71 -3.65 -0.62
CA GLN A 71 15.91 -4.55 -1.45
C GLN A 71 14.46 -4.04 -1.50
N VAL A 72 13.76 -4.33 -2.59
CA VAL A 72 12.32 -4.09 -2.70
C VAL A 72 11.60 -5.05 -1.77
N VAL A 73 10.81 -4.51 -0.85
CA VAL A 73 9.99 -5.28 0.08
C VAL A 73 8.52 -5.11 -0.28
N LEU A 74 7.90 -6.19 -0.77
CA LEU A 74 6.45 -6.23 -0.98
C LEU A 74 5.76 -6.63 0.33
N HIS A 75 4.81 -5.83 0.81
CA HIS A 75 4.08 -6.09 2.04
C HIS A 75 2.99 -7.15 1.86
N ARG A 76 2.18 -7.04 0.80
CA ARG A 76 1.14 -7.98 0.35
C ARG A 76 -0.09 -8.14 1.27
N ASP A 77 -0.25 -7.27 2.26
CA ASP A 77 -1.41 -7.29 3.18
C ASP A 77 -1.64 -5.91 3.82
N ILE A 78 -1.65 -4.85 3.02
CA ILE A 78 -1.91 -3.49 3.50
C ILE A 78 -3.41 -3.35 3.74
N LYS A 79 -3.79 -3.06 5.00
CA LYS A 79 -5.17 -2.86 5.45
C LYS A 79 -5.16 -2.22 6.85
N PRO A 80 -6.24 -1.59 7.33
CA PRO A 80 -6.25 -0.94 8.63
C PRO A 80 -5.95 -1.87 9.82
N ALA A 81 -6.29 -3.16 9.73
CA ALA A 81 -5.94 -4.13 10.77
C ALA A 81 -4.42 -4.33 10.96
N ASN A 82 -3.64 -4.06 9.92
CA ASN A 82 -2.17 -4.16 9.93
C ASN A 82 -1.50 -2.79 10.13
N VAL A 83 -2.26 -1.72 10.35
CA VAL A 83 -1.75 -0.40 10.70
C VAL A 83 -1.98 -0.20 12.19
N LEU A 84 -0.90 -0.21 12.96
CA LEU A 84 -0.94 -0.01 14.40
C LEU A 84 -0.70 1.46 14.77
N LEU A 85 -1.25 1.87 15.91
CA LEU A 85 -1.24 3.26 16.35
C LEU A 85 -0.38 3.41 17.62
N ASP A 86 0.62 4.29 17.52
CA ASP A 86 1.45 4.64 18.67
C ASP A 86 0.70 5.54 19.68
N ALA A 87 1.35 5.91 20.79
CA ALA A 87 0.76 6.74 21.84
C ALA A 87 0.23 8.10 21.33
N ASN A 88 0.76 8.62 20.23
CA ASN A 88 0.39 9.89 19.64
C ASN A 88 -0.62 9.74 18.49
N LEU A 89 -1.17 8.53 18.27
CA LEU A 89 -2.03 8.18 17.15
C LEU A 89 -1.36 8.39 15.79
N ASN A 90 -0.06 8.09 15.68
CA ASN A 90 0.59 7.95 14.38
C ASN A 90 0.46 6.52 13.87
N GLY A 91 0.15 6.38 12.57
CA GLY A 91 0.08 5.09 11.90
C GLY A 91 1.45 4.48 11.64
N LYS A 92 1.61 3.21 12.00
CA LYS A 92 2.77 2.38 11.71
C LYS A 92 2.32 1.09 11.04
N LEU A 93 2.84 0.83 9.84
CA LEU A 93 2.57 -0.39 9.11
C LEU A 93 3.30 -1.57 9.78
N GLY A 94 2.55 -2.62 10.09
CA GLY A 94 3.03 -3.83 10.72
C GLY A 94 2.52 -5.08 10.01
N ASP A 95 2.79 -6.23 10.62
CA ASP A 95 2.51 -7.57 10.06
C ASP A 95 3.14 -7.85 8.69
N PHE A 96 4.44 -8.14 8.73
CA PHE A 96 5.22 -8.56 7.57
C PHE A 96 5.15 -10.08 7.31
N GLY A 97 4.14 -10.78 7.83
CA GLY A 97 4.05 -12.25 7.74
C GLY A 97 3.95 -12.78 6.30
N LEU A 98 3.40 -11.98 5.38
CA LEU A 98 3.26 -12.33 3.97
C LEU A 98 4.31 -11.70 3.06
N ALA A 99 5.17 -10.85 3.62
CA ALA A 99 6.05 -10.00 2.85
C ALA A 99 7.15 -10.78 2.09
N ARG A 100 7.67 -10.17 1.04
CA ARG A 100 8.66 -10.76 0.12
C ARG A 100 9.73 -9.73 -0.25
N LEU A 101 10.97 -10.18 -0.36
CA LEU A 101 12.12 -9.35 -0.71
C LEU A 101 12.61 -9.71 -2.11
N TYR A 102 12.97 -8.70 -2.88
CA TYR A 102 13.51 -8.82 -4.23
C TYR A 102 14.66 -7.82 -4.41
N ASP A 103 15.67 -8.19 -5.20
CA ASP A 103 16.69 -7.23 -5.60
C ASP A 103 16.09 -6.24 -6.61
N HIS A 104 16.57 -4.99 -6.58
CA HIS A 104 16.14 -3.97 -7.51
C HIS A 104 16.37 -4.41 -8.97
N GLY A 105 15.36 -4.21 -9.82
CA GLY A 105 15.39 -4.65 -11.22
C GLY A 105 15.11 -6.14 -11.45
N SER A 106 14.90 -6.95 -10.40
CA SER A 106 14.53 -8.36 -10.54
C SER A 106 13.08 -8.54 -11.01
N ASN A 107 12.86 -9.56 -11.85
CA ASN A 107 11.51 -9.92 -12.26
C ASN A 107 10.74 -10.62 -11.11
N PRO A 108 9.52 -10.17 -10.80
CA PRO A 108 8.67 -10.80 -9.80
C PRO A 108 8.35 -12.25 -10.19
N GLN A 109 8.51 -13.16 -9.23
CA GLN A 109 8.19 -14.57 -9.40
C GLN A 109 6.73 -14.83 -9.04
N THR A 110 6.16 -15.90 -9.61
CA THR A 110 4.83 -16.36 -9.21
C THR A 110 4.86 -16.77 -7.74
N THR A 111 3.89 -16.29 -6.97
CA THR A 111 3.76 -16.56 -5.54
C THR A 111 2.40 -17.16 -5.23
N ASN A 112 2.26 -17.81 -4.07
CA ASN A 112 0.95 -18.22 -3.59
C ASN A 112 0.03 -17.00 -3.47
N LEU A 113 -1.20 -17.13 -3.97
CA LEU A 113 -2.24 -16.12 -3.80
C LEU A 113 -2.59 -16.02 -2.30
N VAL A 114 -2.18 -14.92 -1.68
CA VAL A 114 -2.41 -14.61 -0.26
C VAL A 114 -2.68 -13.11 -0.13
N GLY A 115 -3.41 -12.74 0.90
CA GLY A 115 -3.84 -11.37 1.19
C GLY A 115 -5.30 -11.35 1.64
N THR A 116 -5.84 -10.16 1.83
CA THR A 116 -7.20 -9.97 2.33
C THR A 116 -8.14 -9.57 1.20
N ILE A 117 -9.28 -10.26 1.09
CA ILE A 117 -10.35 -9.90 0.14
C ILE A 117 -10.75 -8.44 0.37
N GLY A 118 -10.78 -7.66 -0.70
CA GLY A 118 -11.05 -6.20 -0.68
C GLY A 118 -9.79 -5.36 -0.90
N TYR A 119 -8.61 -5.94 -0.68
CA TYR A 119 -7.31 -5.30 -0.87
C TYR A 119 -6.45 -6.02 -1.90
N LEU A 120 -6.91 -7.16 -2.41
CA LEU A 120 -6.20 -7.97 -3.40
C LEU A 120 -6.33 -7.35 -4.78
N ALA A 121 -5.20 -6.95 -5.36
CA ALA A 121 -5.15 -6.45 -6.73
C ALA A 121 -5.64 -7.52 -7.73
N PRO A 122 -6.48 -7.18 -8.72
CA PRO A 122 -7.13 -8.16 -9.59
C PRO A 122 -6.13 -8.97 -10.43
N GLU A 123 -5.00 -8.39 -10.82
CA GLU A 123 -3.97 -9.08 -11.59
C GLU A 123 -3.27 -10.21 -10.81
N LEU A 124 -3.34 -10.22 -9.48
CA LEU A 124 -2.85 -11.32 -8.64
C LEU A 124 -3.65 -12.59 -8.85
N LEU A 125 -4.96 -12.47 -9.10
CA LEU A 125 -5.85 -13.62 -9.36
C LEU A 125 -5.47 -14.34 -10.65
N ARG A 126 -4.98 -13.59 -11.63
CA ARG A 126 -4.59 -14.12 -12.96
C ARG A 126 -3.14 -14.61 -13.00
N SER A 127 -2.22 -13.83 -12.42
CA SER A 127 -0.78 -14.07 -12.59
C SER A 127 -0.10 -14.68 -11.37
N GLY A 128 -0.66 -14.53 -10.17
CA GLY A 128 0.00 -14.84 -8.89
C GLY A 128 1.26 -14.02 -8.60
N LYS A 129 1.59 -13.02 -9.43
CA LYS A 129 2.82 -12.23 -9.34
C LYS A 129 2.57 -10.95 -8.56
N ALA A 130 2.98 -10.93 -7.29
CA ALA A 130 2.96 -9.71 -6.49
C ALA A 130 4.04 -8.73 -6.95
N THR A 131 3.69 -7.45 -6.99
CA THR A 131 4.54 -6.33 -7.39
C THR A 131 4.35 -5.15 -6.43
N THR A 132 5.19 -4.12 -6.54
CA THR A 132 4.96 -2.85 -5.85
C THR A 132 3.60 -2.24 -6.23
N SER A 133 3.21 -2.36 -7.51
CA SER A 133 1.89 -1.92 -8.00
C SER A 133 0.72 -2.68 -7.36
N SER A 134 0.90 -3.95 -6.96
CA SER A 134 -0.13 -4.68 -6.20
C SER A 134 -0.26 -4.19 -4.75
N ASP A 135 0.84 -3.74 -4.12
CA ASP A 135 0.78 -3.07 -2.81
C ASP A 135 0.12 -1.68 -2.94
N VAL A 136 0.37 -0.95 -4.04
CA VAL A 136 -0.29 0.34 -4.32
C VAL A 136 -1.80 0.18 -4.43
N PHE A 137 -2.29 -0.91 -5.04
CA PHE A 137 -3.72 -1.22 -5.05
C PHE A 137 -4.29 -1.39 -3.64
N SER A 138 -3.63 -2.22 -2.80
CA SER A 138 -4.05 -2.40 -1.41
C SER A 138 -4.01 -1.08 -0.63
N PHE A 139 -3.02 -0.23 -0.91
CA PHE A 139 -2.91 1.11 -0.32
C PHE A 139 -4.03 2.05 -0.78
N GLY A 140 -4.44 2.00 -2.05
CA GLY A 140 -5.59 2.74 -2.56
C GLY A 140 -6.89 2.37 -1.83
N ALA A 141 -7.16 1.07 -1.70
CA ALA A 141 -8.32 0.58 -0.94
C ALA A 141 -8.25 1.04 0.53
N PHE A 142 -7.07 0.98 1.15
CA PHE A 142 -6.82 1.50 2.50
C PHE A 142 -7.09 3.01 2.61
N MET A 143 -6.65 3.82 1.64
CA MET A 143 -6.91 5.27 1.64
C MET A 143 -8.40 5.58 1.61
N LEU A 144 -9.13 4.92 0.70
CA LEU A 144 -10.58 5.10 0.56
C LEU A 144 -11.30 4.66 1.84
N GLU A 145 -10.91 3.53 2.42
CA GLU A 145 -11.48 3.05 3.68
C GLU A 145 -11.29 4.03 4.84
N VAL A 146 -10.09 4.64 4.96
CA VAL A 146 -9.81 5.65 5.99
C VAL A 146 -10.61 6.93 5.75
N ALA A 147 -10.75 7.38 4.51
CA ALA A 147 -11.48 8.60 4.17
C ALA A 147 -13.01 8.44 4.33
N CYS A 148 -13.55 7.31 3.87
CA CYS A 148 -14.97 7.01 3.86
C CYS A 148 -15.47 6.38 5.16
N GLY A 149 -14.57 5.85 6.00
CA GLY A 149 -14.91 5.14 7.23
C GLY A 149 -15.70 3.84 6.99
N ARG A 150 -15.49 3.19 5.85
CA ARG A 150 -16.26 2.03 5.37
C ARG A 150 -15.33 0.97 4.81
N ARG A 151 -15.71 -0.31 4.95
CA ARG A 151 -14.91 -1.42 4.42
C ARG A 151 -14.92 -1.39 2.88
N PRO A 152 -13.84 -1.79 2.21
CA PRO A 152 -13.80 -1.85 0.74
C PRO A 152 -14.91 -2.73 0.15
N MET A 153 -15.18 -3.87 0.79
CA MET A 153 -16.31 -4.74 0.47
C MET A 153 -17.19 -4.95 1.70
N GLU A 154 -18.47 -4.67 1.56
CA GLU A 154 -19.52 -5.01 2.54
C GLU A 154 -20.48 -6.05 1.94
N PRO A 155 -20.85 -7.12 2.67
CA PRO A 155 -21.80 -8.10 2.17
C PRO A 155 -23.12 -7.46 1.74
N GLY A 156 -23.49 -7.60 0.47
CA GLY A 156 -24.73 -7.05 -0.09
C GLY A 156 -24.70 -5.54 -0.37
N GLY A 157 -23.54 -4.89 -0.20
CA GLY A 157 -23.32 -3.48 -0.55
C GLY A 157 -22.62 -3.29 -1.90
N ILE A 158 -22.54 -2.04 -2.33
CA ILE A 158 -21.72 -1.60 -3.47
C ILE A 158 -20.26 -1.55 -3.02
N ASP A 159 -19.32 -1.93 -3.89
CA ASP A 159 -17.88 -1.79 -3.62
C ASP A 159 -17.53 -0.33 -3.31
N LEU A 160 -16.61 -0.11 -2.38
CA LEU A 160 -16.27 1.25 -1.95
C LEU A 160 -15.74 2.12 -3.10
N VAL A 161 -14.99 1.52 -4.03
CA VAL A 161 -14.48 2.23 -5.21
C VAL A 161 -15.66 2.65 -6.09
N ASP A 162 -16.60 1.75 -6.36
CA ASP A 162 -17.80 2.05 -7.15
C ASP A 162 -18.64 3.17 -6.52
N ARG A 163 -18.78 3.16 -5.19
CA ARG A 163 -19.49 4.21 -4.46
C ARG A 163 -18.83 5.59 -4.63
N VAL A 164 -17.50 5.64 -4.58
CA VAL A 164 -16.74 6.89 -4.81
C VAL A 164 -16.94 7.37 -6.24
N ILE A 165 -16.88 6.45 -7.22
CA ILE A 165 -17.15 6.76 -8.64
C ILE A 165 -18.56 7.34 -8.82
N GLU A 166 -19.58 6.74 -8.20
CA GLU A 166 -20.95 7.22 -8.30
C GLU A 166 -21.13 8.65 -7.74
N CYS A 167 -20.57 8.92 -6.55
CA CYS A 167 -20.57 10.26 -5.98
C CYS A 167 -19.85 11.25 -6.89
N TRP A 168 -18.70 10.85 -7.45
CA TRP A 168 -17.93 11.70 -8.34
C TRP A 168 -18.66 12.01 -9.65
N LYS A 169 -19.29 11.03 -10.29
CA LYS A 169 -20.10 11.22 -11.50
C LYS A 169 -21.30 12.16 -11.30
N LYS A 170 -21.82 12.25 -10.08
CA LYS A 170 -22.89 13.19 -9.68
C LYS A 170 -22.38 14.60 -9.38
N GLY A 171 -21.06 14.82 -9.42
CA GLY A 171 -20.45 16.10 -9.04
C GLY A 171 -20.37 16.31 -7.53
N SER A 172 -20.59 15.28 -6.72
CA SER A 172 -20.60 15.35 -5.26
C SER A 172 -19.67 14.31 -4.61
N ILE A 173 -18.43 14.24 -5.10
CA ILE A 173 -17.41 13.28 -4.63
C ILE A 173 -17.21 13.32 -3.11
N LEU A 174 -17.34 14.49 -2.48
CA LEU A 174 -17.18 14.69 -1.04
C LEU A 174 -18.23 13.92 -0.21
N ASP A 175 -19.39 13.59 -0.78
CA ASP A 175 -20.42 12.77 -0.13
C ASP A 175 -19.96 11.34 0.16
N ALA A 176 -18.87 10.89 -0.49
CA ALA A 176 -18.26 9.60 -0.20
C ALA A 176 -17.52 9.60 1.15
N GLY A 177 -17.16 10.77 1.69
CA GLY A 177 -16.46 10.91 2.97
C GLY A 177 -17.22 10.33 4.15
N ASP A 178 -16.50 10.04 5.24
CA ASP A 178 -17.10 9.48 6.46
C ASP A 178 -18.07 10.49 7.11
N PRO A 179 -19.37 10.14 7.26
CA PRO A 179 -20.35 11.02 7.88
C PRO A 179 -20.00 11.44 9.32
N ARG A 180 -19.18 10.64 10.02
CA ARG A 180 -18.72 10.94 11.39
C ARG A 180 -17.71 12.07 11.47
N LEU A 181 -17.20 12.56 10.33
CA LEU A 181 -16.41 13.79 10.27
C LEU A 181 -17.27 15.04 10.33
N GLU A 182 -18.60 14.93 10.15
CA GLU A 182 -19.56 16.04 10.30
C GLU A 182 -19.20 17.28 9.45
N GLY A 183 -18.60 17.07 8.27
CA GLY A 183 -18.14 18.15 7.39
C GLY A 183 -16.84 18.85 7.85
N ILE A 184 -16.22 18.39 8.92
CA ILE A 184 -14.99 18.97 9.49
C ILE A 184 -13.77 18.33 8.83
N PHE A 185 -13.51 18.73 7.58
CA PHE A 185 -12.34 18.34 6.79
C PHE A 185 -11.99 19.43 5.77
N SER A 186 -10.77 19.37 5.21
CA SER A 186 -10.42 20.19 4.05
C SER A 186 -11.02 19.53 2.80
N GLU A 187 -11.91 20.23 2.10
CA GLU A 187 -12.56 19.72 0.88
C GLU A 187 -11.55 19.34 -0.20
N GLU A 188 -10.56 20.21 -0.44
CA GLU A 188 -9.47 19.96 -1.39
C GLU A 188 -8.69 18.69 -1.04
N GLN A 189 -8.31 18.51 0.24
CA GLN A 189 -7.61 17.29 0.66
C GLN A 189 -8.50 16.06 0.58
N MET A 190 -9.78 16.15 0.95
CA MET A 190 -10.71 15.02 0.87
C MET A 190 -10.89 14.58 -0.58
N GLU A 191 -11.11 15.53 -1.48
CA GLU A 191 -11.22 15.27 -2.91
C GLU A 191 -9.94 14.63 -3.47
N LEU A 192 -8.77 15.16 -3.12
CA LEU A 192 -7.49 14.58 -3.50
C LEU A 192 -7.36 13.12 -3.02
N ILE A 193 -7.67 12.83 -1.76
CA ILE A 193 -7.55 11.48 -1.20
C ILE A 193 -8.50 10.51 -1.89
N LEU A 194 -9.73 10.93 -2.19
CA LEU A 194 -10.71 10.09 -2.88
C LEU A 194 -10.28 9.80 -4.33
N LYS A 195 -9.82 10.82 -5.06
CA LYS A 195 -9.33 10.66 -6.44
C LYS A 195 -8.03 9.83 -6.50
N LEU A 196 -7.07 10.11 -5.62
CA LEU A 196 -5.81 9.36 -5.55
C LEU A 196 -6.04 7.92 -5.10
N GLY A 197 -6.93 7.70 -4.14
CA GLY A 197 -7.36 6.35 -3.72
C GLY A 197 -7.98 5.57 -4.87
N PHE A 198 -8.81 6.20 -5.70
CA PHE A 198 -9.36 5.62 -6.93
C PHE A 198 -8.25 5.22 -7.92
N VAL A 199 -7.31 6.10 -8.24
CA VAL A 199 -6.21 5.78 -9.18
C VAL A 199 -5.31 4.67 -8.65
N CYS A 200 -4.94 4.73 -7.36
CA CYS A 200 -4.16 3.67 -6.73
C CYS A 200 -4.89 2.31 -6.80
N SER A 201 -6.23 2.32 -6.68
CA SER A 201 -7.09 1.12 -6.76
C SER A 201 -7.48 0.75 -8.19
N HIS A 202 -6.87 1.34 -9.21
CA HIS A 202 -7.26 1.08 -10.59
C HIS A 202 -7.00 -0.39 -10.99
N PRO A 203 -7.91 -1.09 -11.71
CA PRO A 203 -7.72 -2.49 -12.07
C PRO A 203 -6.48 -2.77 -12.92
N ASN A 204 -6.13 -1.82 -13.80
CA ASN A 204 -4.89 -1.87 -14.58
C ASN A 204 -3.69 -1.36 -13.74
N PRO A 205 -2.68 -2.19 -13.44
CA PRO A 205 -1.50 -1.80 -12.66
C PRO A 205 -0.64 -0.72 -13.32
N ALA A 206 -0.69 -0.56 -14.65
CA ALA A 206 0.07 0.45 -15.38
C ALA A 206 -0.44 1.89 -15.17
N ILE A 207 -1.65 2.04 -14.63
CA ILE A 207 -2.29 3.33 -14.35
C ILE A 207 -1.96 3.81 -12.94
N ARG A 208 -1.57 2.89 -12.06
CA ARG A 208 -1.33 3.20 -10.65
C ARG A 208 0.00 3.97 -10.50
N PRO A 209 0.03 5.05 -9.72
CA PRO A 209 1.27 5.78 -9.44
C PRO A 209 2.25 4.93 -8.63
N SER A 210 3.53 5.27 -8.67
CA SER A 210 4.50 4.76 -7.69
C SER A 210 4.24 5.37 -6.30
N MET A 211 4.77 4.76 -5.24
CA MET A 211 4.66 5.34 -3.90
C MET A 211 5.38 6.69 -3.79
N ARG A 212 6.42 6.93 -4.59
CA ARG A 212 7.04 8.26 -4.70
C ARG A 212 6.09 9.31 -5.26
N GLN A 213 5.39 9.00 -6.35
CA GLN A 213 4.39 9.89 -6.92
C GLN A 213 3.24 10.14 -5.95
N VAL A 214 2.75 9.09 -5.28
CA VAL A 214 1.76 9.20 -4.21
C VAL A 214 2.22 10.20 -3.15
N MET A 215 3.45 10.09 -2.66
CA MET A 215 3.99 11.02 -1.67
C MET A 215 4.07 12.46 -2.20
N GLN A 216 4.54 12.66 -3.44
CA GLN A 216 4.58 13.99 -4.06
C GLN A 216 3.20 14.66 -4.13
N TYR A 217 2.15 13.89 -4.45
CA TYR A 217 0.78 14.42 -4.44
C TYR A 217 0.28 14.72 -3.02
N LEU A 218 0.56 13.85 -2.04
CA LEU A 218 0.14 14.04 -0.64
C LEU A 218 0.87 15.19 0.06
N ASP A 219 2.11 15.46 -0.34
CA ASP A 219 2.94 16.53 0.20
C ASP A 219 2.68 17.88 -0.49
N GLY A 220 2.03 17.87 -1.66
CA GLY A 220 1.76 19.06 -2.47
C GLY A 220 2.93 19.46 -3.38
N ASP A 221 3.94 18.60 -3.49
CA ASP A 221 5.14 18.82 -4.32
C ASP A 221 4.86 18.63 -5.81
N ALA A 222 3.78 17.91 -6.16
CA ALA A 222 3.31 17.75 -7.53
C ALA A 222 1.80 17.99 -7.61
N LYS A 223 1.37 18.60 -8.72
CA LYS A 223 -0.07 18.77 -9.00
C LYS A 223 -0.65 17.42 -9.41
N PHE A 224 -1.72 17.01 -8.72
CA PHE A 224 -2.47 15.81 -9.10
C PHE A 224 -3.11 16.02 -10.48
N PRO A 225 -2.98 15.07 -11.43
CA PRO A 225 -3.51 15.23 -12.77
C PRO A 225 -5.03 15.38 -12.76
N ASP A 226 -5.55 16.16 -13.71
CA ASP A 226 -7.00 16.21 -13.93
C ASP A 226 -7.44 14.90 -14.61
N ILE A 227 -8.26 14.14 -13.90
CA ILE A 227 -8.68 12.80 -14.29
C ILE A 227 -10.20 12.71 -14.25
N SER A 228 -10.76 11.84 -15.10
CA SER A 228 -12.20 11.61 -15.17
C SER A 228 -12.57 10.27 -14.51
N PRO A 229 -13.74 10.15 -13.86
CA PRO A 229 -14.24 8.87 -13.36
C PRO A 229 -14.50 7.84 -14.47
N ASP A 230 -14.57 8.25 -15.73
CA ASP A 230 -14.75 7.38 -16.90
C ASP A 230 -13.45 7.06 -17.64
N SER A 231 -12.34 7.71 -17.27
CA SER A 231 -11.09 7.58 -18.01
C SER A 231 -10.36 6.27 -17.70
N ASN A 232 -10.11 5.47 -18.75
CA ASN A 232 -9.02 4.49 -18.77
C ASN A 232 -7.70 5.26 -18.86
N VAL A 233 -7.23 5.83 -17.74
CA VAL A 233 -6.11 6.80 -17.68
C VAL A 233 -4.76 6.16 -18.06
N MET A 234 -4.49 5.97 -19.34
CA MET A 234 -3.20 5.46 -19.83
C MET A 234 -2.21 6.61 -20.16
N GLY A 235 -2.68 7.86 -20.24
CA GLY A 235 -1.90 9.00 -20.76
C GLY A 235 -1.46 10.07 -19.76
N ALA A 236 -1.93 10.05 -18.50
CA ALA A 236 -1.65 11.15 -17.55
C ALA A 236 -0.37 10.99 -16.72
N PHE A 237 0.24 9.80 -16.73
CA PHE A 237 1.39 9.46 -15.85
C PHE A 237 2.71 9.28 -16.61
N THR A 238 2.73 9.47 -17.93
CA THR A 238 3.90 9.23 -18.78
C THR A 238 4.73 10.46 -19.13
N GLU A 239 4.26 11.68 -18.87
CA GLU A 239 5.00 12.91 -19.19
C GLU A 239 5.76 13.46 -17.97
N SER A 240 6.94 12.89 -17.68
CA SER A 240 8.03 13.59 -16.95
C SER A 240 9.29 12.74 -16.84
N ASN A 241 9.84 12.25 -17.96
CA ASN A 241 11.22 11.76 -18.00
C ASN A 241 11.77 11.74 -19.43
N GLU A 242 11.96 12.91 -20.05
CA GLU A 242 12.92 13.06 -21.15
C GLU A 242 13.69 14.38 -21.04
N ALA A 243 14.86 14.29 -20.41
CA ALA A 243 16.10 15.03 -20.66
C ALA A 243 17.10 14.45 -19.64
N SER A 244 18.30 14.00 -19.95
CA SER A 244 19.15 14.13 -21.12
C SER A 244 20.34 13.22 -20.85
N ASP A 245 20.73 12.33 -21.76
CA ASP A 245 22.15 12.03 -21.85
C ASP A 245 22.55 11.65 -23.27
N THR A 246 23.58 12.35 -23.73
CA THR A 246 24.09 12.29 -25.10
C THR A 246 25.44 11.61 -25.04
N THR A 247 25.57 10.56 -25.86
CA THR A 247 26.82 10.05 -26.44
C THR A 247 27.90 9.52 -25.50
N ALA A 248 28.09 8.19 -25.52
CA ALA A 248 29.36 7.60 -25.98
C ALA A 248 29.12 6.18 -26.52
N LYS A 249 29.46 5.99 -27.80
CA LYS A 249 29.62 4.68 -28.41
C LYS A 249 30.90 4.05 -27.87
N ASP A 250 30.84 2.80 -27.45
CA ASP A 250 31.88 1.87 -27.89
C ASP A 250 31.33 0.44 -28.02
N SER A 251 31.90 -0.27 -28.98
CA SER A 251 31.42 -1.55 -29.51
C SER A 251 32.47 -2.64 -29.29
N SER A 252 32.01 -3.90 -29.38
CA SER A 252 32.78 -5.16 -29.40
C SER A 252 33.10 -5.76 -28.00
N LEU A 253 33.06 -7.07 -27.75
CA LEU A 253 32.71 -8.27 -28.51
C LEU A 253 32.43 -9.42 -27.51
N PHE A 254 31.72 -10.44 -28.00
CA PHE A 254 31.47 -11.80 -27.49
C PHE A 254 32.49 -12.41 -26.50
N GLU A 255 32.01 -13.16 -25.49
CA GLU A 255 32.24 -14.62 -25.39
C GLU A 255 31.39 -15.32 -24.31
N SER A 256 31.37 -16.65 -24.42
CA SER A 256 30.29 -17.59 -24.12
C SER A 256 30.32 -18.29 -22.74
N SER A 257 29.12 -18.70 -22.30
CA SER A 257 28.72 -19.96 -21.64
C SER A 257 29.56 -20.54 -20.48
N SER A 258 28.89 -20.78 -19.35
CA SER A 258 28.99 -22.04 -18.60
C SER A 258 27.79 -22.24 -17.66
N SER A 259 27.08 -23.35 -17.87
CA SER A 259 25.97 -23.87 -17.09
C SER A 259 26.39 -24.29 -15.68
N GLN A 260 25.62 -23.90 -14.65
CA GLN A 260 25.53 -24.68 -13.42
C GLN A 260 24.09 -24.72 -12.88
N THR A 261 23.58 -25.94 -12.83
CA THR A 261 22.30 -26.37 -12.28
C THR A 261 22.38 -26.30 -10.75
N VAL A 262 21.53 -25.50 -10.10
CA VAL A 262 21.32 -25.58 -8.64
C VAL A 262 19.85 -25.85 -8.34
N ARG A 263 19.59 -27.06 -7.85
CA ARG A 263 18.35 -27.45 -7.18
C ARG A 263 18.32 -26.78 -5.79
N SER A 264 17.22 -26.15 -5.40
CA SER A 264 16.86 -26.06 -3.98
C SER A 264 15.36 -25.83 -3.72
N SER A 265 14.70 -26.94 -3.36
CA SER A 265 13.83 -27.12 -2.19
C SER A 265 12.84 -26.02 -1.81
N SER A 266 11.59 -26.17 -2.25
CA SER A 266 10.42 -25.51 -1.65
C SER A 266 10.21 -25.99 -0.22
N ARG A 267 10.29 -25.10 0.78
CA ARG A 267 9.84 -25.38 2.16
C ARG A 267 8.58 -24.57 2.45
N ASN A 268 7.49 -25.29 2.69
CA ASN A 268 6.25 -24.76 3.23
C ASN A 268 6.50 -24.20 4.65
N PHE A 269 6.07 -22.96 4.90
CA PHE A 269 6.01 -22.38 6.25
C PHE A 269 4.58 -22.51 6.80
N PRO A 270 4.39 -22.96 8.06
CA PRO A 270 3.07 -22.97 8.69
C PRO A 270 2.63 -21.55 9.09
N LYS A 271 1.31 -21.33 9.06
CA LYS A 271 0.62 -20.07 9.40
C LYS A 271 1.01 -19.59 10.81
N LEU A 272 1.45 -18.33 10.92
CA LEU A 272 1.68 -17.67 12.21
C LEU A 272 0.33 -17.30 12.85
N ARG A 273 0.23 -17.55 14.16
CA ARG A 273 -0.84 -17.06 15.02
C ARG A 273 -0.22 -15.99 15.92
N ILE A 274 -0.63 -14.74 15.74
CA ILE A 274 -0.26 -13.63 16.63
C ILE A 274 -1.09 -13.80 17.91
N GLN A 275 -0.44 -14.06 19.04
CA GLN A 275 -1.05 -13.84 20.35
C GLN A 275 -0.67 -12.44 20.82
N VAL A 276 -1.69 -11.63 21.08
CA VAL A 276 -1.62 -10.29 21.68
C VAL A 276 -1.39 -10.44 23.17
#